data_AF-A0A833RHT1-F1
#
_entry.id   AF-A0A833RHT1-F1
#
_cell.length_a   1.000
_cell.length_b   1.000
_cell.length_c   1.000
_cell.angle_alpha   90.00
_cell.angle_beta   90.00
_cell.angle_gamma   90.00
#
_symmetry.space_group_name_H-M   'P 1'
#
loop_
_entity.id
_entity.type
_entity.pdbx_description
1 polymer ?
#
loop_
_entity_poly.entity_id
_entity_poly.type
_entity_poly.pdbx_seq_one_letter_code
_entity_poly.pdbx_strand_id
1 'polypeptide(L)'
;MDGKETAAKRLKAEDVEVTVEEVTAEESVANNGISAVMPGWFSEISPMWPGEAHSLKVEKILFQGKSDYQNVLVFQSMTYGKVLVLDGVIQLTERDECAYQEMITHLPLCSIPNPKKVLVIGGGDGGVLREVSRHPSVEQIDICEIDKMVVDVSKQFFSDVAIGYEDSRVTLHIGDGVAFLKNATEGTYDAIIVDSSDPIGPAQELFEKPFFESVARALRPGGVVCTQAESIWLHMHIIEDIVSNCRQIFKGSVNYAWTTVPTYPSGVIGFMLCSTEGPAVDFQHPVFNIDEDESSNKSNGPLKFYNSEIHSAAFCLPSFAKRVIESKLAN
;
A
#
# COMPACT_ATOMS: atom_id res chain seq x y z
N MET A 1 -40.92 -66.48 37.82
CA MET A 1 -40.86 -67.40 38.98
C MET A 1 -39.46 -67.99 39.00
N ASP A 2 -38.80 -67.76 40.13
CA ASP A 2 -37.64 -68.47 40.69
C ASP A 2 -36.34 -68.50 39.87
N GLY A 3 -35.20 -67.98 40.29
CA GLY A 3 -34.71 -67.67 41.64
C GLY A 3 -33.91 -68.84 42.23
N LYS A 4 -32.57 -68.73 42.21
CA LYS A 4 -31.56 -69.19 43.21
C LYS A 4 -30.15 -69.19 42.59
N GLU A 5 -29.26 -68.27 42.99
CA GLU A 5 -28.25 -68.39 44.08
C GLU A 5 -26.99 -69.16 43.65
N THR A 6 -25.89 -68.48 43.31
CA THR A 6 -24.76 -67.97 44.13
C THR A 6 -23.60 -68.96 44.30
N ALA A 7 -22.40 -68.56 43.86
CA ALA A 7 -21.16 -68.76 44.61
C ALA A 7 -20.07 -67.82 44.07
N ALA A 8 -19.48 -67.05 44.99
CA ALA A 8 -18.51 -66.00 44.77
C ALA A 8 -17.08 -66.55 44.54
N LYS A 9 -16.28 -65.79 43.78
CA LYS A 9 -14.82 -65.72 43.94
C LYS A 9 -14.39 -64.26 43.93
N ARG A 10 -13.53 -63.92 44.89
CA ARG A 10 -13.19 -62.58 45.37
C ARG A 10 -11.77 -62.21 44.92
N LEU A 11 -11.53 -60.91 44.73
CA LEU A 11 -10.26 -60.16 44.76
C LEU A 11 -9.36 -60.30 43.51
N LYS A 12 -8.72 -59.26 42.96
CA LYS A 12 -8.16 -58.03 43.56
C LYS A 12 -8.27 -56.80 42.63
N ALA A 13 -8.16 -55.64 43.25
CA ALA A 13 -7.94 -54.34 42.64
C ALA A 13 -6.49 -54.20 42.13
N GLU A 14 -6.31 -53.50 41.01
CA GLU A 14 -5.04 -52.95 40.56
C GLU A 14 -5.24 -51.46 40.26
N ASP A 15 -4.78 -50.62 41.18
CA ASP A 15 -4.26 -49.28 40.89
C ASP A 15 -2.74 -49.44 40.77
N VAL A 16 -2.12 -49.10 39.64
CA VAL A 16 -0.68 -48.74 39.59
C VAL A 16 -0.40 -47.75 38.44
N GLU A 17 -0.14 -46.52 38.87
CA GLU A 17 0.87 -45.53 38.44
C GLU A 17 1.25 -45.38 36.94
N VAL A 18 1.02 -44.14 36.47
CA VAL A 18 1.65 -43.52 35.30
C VAL A 18 3.13 -43.27 35.64
N THR A 19 4.04 -43.98 34.98
CA THR A 19 5.47 -43.67 35.02
C THR A 19 5.80 -42.51 34.08
N VAL A 20 6.33 -41.43 34.65
CA VAL A 20 6.97 -40.33 33.94
C VAL A 20 8.34 -40.85 33.45
N GLU A 21 8.52 -41.00 32.15
CA GLU A 21 9.87 -41.21 31.58
C GLU A 21 10.53 -39.85 31.35
N GLU A 22 11.52 -39.54 32.18
CA GLU A 22 12.57 -38.57 31.90
C GLU A 22 13.34 -39.05 30.67
N VAL A 23 13.22 -38.35 29.54
CA VAL A 23 14.11 -38.56 28.39
C VAL A 23 15.37 -37.74 28.64
N THR A 24 16.41 -38.44 29.11
CA THR A 24 17.77 -37.94 29.22
C THR A 24 18.34 -37.59 27.85
N ALA A 25 19.13 -36.51 27.81
CA ALA A 25 19.87 -36.06 26.66
C ALA A 25 20.89 -37.12 26.18
N GLU A 26 21.13 -37.08 24.87
CA GLU A 26 22.19 -37.76 24.11
C GLU A 26 21.93 -39.23 23.72
N GLU A 27 21.36 -39.41 22.53
CA GLU A 27 22.04 -40.19 21.50
C GLU A 27 21.66 -39.66 20.10
N SER A 28 22.68 -39.17 19.42
CA SER A 28 22.66 -38.54 18.11
C SER A 28 22.51 -39.59 17.01
N VAL A 29 21.34 -39.60 16.36
CA VAL A 29 21.21 -40.11 15.00
C VAL A 29 20.80 -38.94 14.12
N ALA A 30 21.75 -38.53 13.28
CA ALA A 30 21.63 -37.43 12.34
C ALA A 30 20.40 -37.59 11.44
N ASN A 31 19.32 -36.91 11.80
CA ASN A 31 18.23 -36.64 10.87
C ASN A 31 18.60 -35.37 10.12
N ASN A 32 19.35 -35.50 9.02
CA ASN A 32 19.63 -34.43 8.06
C ASN A 32 18.36 -34.03 7.27
N GLY A 33 17.23 -33.89 7.95
CA GLY A 33 16.07 -33.20 7.41
C GLY A 33 16.32 -31.71 7.57
N ILE A 34 16.63 -31.02 6.48
CA ILE A 34 16.58 -29.56 6.46
C ILE A 34 15.19 -29.17 7.00
N SER A 35 15.13 -28.53 8.16
CA SER A 35 13.92 -27.78 8.55
C SER A 35 13.72 -26.74 7.45
N ALA A 36 12.72 -26.94 6.59
CA ALA A 36 12.53 -26.16 5.36
C ALA A 36 12.27 -24.66 5.63
N VAL A 37 11.92 -24.30 6.87
CA VAL A 37 11.70 -22.93 7.31
C VAL A 37 12.81 -22.52 8.29
N MET A 38 13.59 -21.51 7.92
CA MET A 38 14.55 -20.88 8.82
C MET A 38 13.80 -19.90 9.74
N PRO A 39 14.03 -19.92 11.07
CA PRO A 39 13.34 -19.01 11.99
C PRO A 39 13.76 -17.54 11.79
N GLY A 40 12.90 -16.62 12.23
CA GLY A 40 13.19 -15.17 12.24
C GLY A 40 13.04 -14.48 10.88
N TRP A 41 12.25 -15.04 9.97
CA TRP A 41 11.87 -14.40 8.72
C TRP A 41 10.38 -14.06 8.75
N PHE A 42 10.04 -12.87 8.27
CA PHE A 42 8.68 -12.51 7.89
C PHE A 42 8.53 -12.84 6.40
N SER A 43 7.45 -13.51 6.02
CA SER A 43 7.13 -13.81 4.63
C SER A 43 5.75 -13.24 4.33
N GLU A 44 5.70 -12.33 3.36
CA GLU A 44 4.48 -11.71 2.86
C GLU A 44 3.74 -12.71 1.98
N ILE A 45 2.59 -13.21 2.45
CA ILE A 45 1.80 -14.23 1.76
C ILE A 45 0.37 -13.72 1.62
N SER A 46 -0.15 -13.71 0.39
CA SER A 46 -1.51 -13.28 0.09
C SER A 46 -2.12 -14.12 -1.03
N PRO A 47 -3.44 -14.33 -1.05
CA PRO A 47 -4.13 -14.90 -2.21
C PRO A 47 -4.01 -14.05 -3.48
N MET A 48 -3.61 -12.78 -3.40
CA MET A 48 -3.41 -11.92 -4.58
C MET A 48 -2.15 -12.27 -5.38
N TRP A 49 -1.13 -12.85 -4.74
CA TRP A 49 0.09 -13.37 -5.39
C TRP A 49 0.30 -14.84 -5.04
N PRO A 50 -0.57 -15.73 -5.54
CA PRO A 50 -0.55 -17.14 -5.15
C PRO A 50 0.73 -17.85 -5.63
N GLY A 51 1.37 -18.59 -4.73
CA GLY A 51 2.55 -19.40 -5.04
C GLY A 51 3.89 -18.65 -4.93
N GLU A 52 3.86 -17.37 -4.54
CA GLU A 52 5.06 -16.57 -4.28
C GLU A 52 4.94 -15.82 -2.94
N ALA A 53 6.08 -15.39 -2.40
CA ALA A 53 6.16 -14.59 -1.18
C ALA A 53 7.49 -13.82 -1.11
N HIS A 54 7.45 -12.53 -0.78
CA HIS A 54 8.66 -11.77 -0.44
C HIS A 54 9.01 -12.04 1.04
N SER A 55 10.27 -12.36 1.33
CA SER A 55 10.69 -12.66 2.71
C SER A 55 11.77 -11.70 3.20
N LEU A 56 11.54 -11.06 4.34
CA LEU A 56 12.49 -10.17 5.01
C LEU A 56 12.93 -10.77 6.34
N LYS A 57 14.23 -10.77 6.59
CA LYS A 57 14.78 -11.20 7.88
C LYS A 57 14.43 -10.19 8.95
N VAL A 58 13.72 -10.63 9.98
CA VAL A 58 13.29 -9.80 11.11
C VAL A 58 14.44 -9.72 12.12
N GLU A 59 14.85 -8.50 12.45
CA GLU A 59 15.76 -8.23 13.57
C GLU A 59 14.96 -8.13 14.88
N LYS A 60 13.90 -7.32 14.88
CA LYS A 60 13.09 -7.07 16.08
C LYS A 60 11.67 -6.63 15.74
N ILE A 61 10.67 -7.19 16.43
CA ILE A 61 9.29 -6.67 16.40
C ILE A 61 9.23 -5.40 17.26
N LEU A 62 8.78 -4.29 16.68
CA LEU A 62 8.67 -2.99 17.35
C LEU A 62 7.25 -2.75 17.88
N PHE A 63 6.24 -3.17 17.12
CA PHE A 63 4.83 -3.08 17.47
C PHE A 63 4.05 -4.19 16.79
N GLN A 64 3.03 -4.72 17.47
CA GLN A 64 2.03 -5.59 16.88
C GLN A 64 0.69 -5.32 17.57
N GLY A 65 -0.35 -5.07 16.77
CA GLY A 65 -1.68 -4.77 17.26
C GLY A 65 -2.75 -5.10 16.23
N LYS A 66 -4.02 -5.04 16.65
CA LYS A 66 -5.18 -5.12 15.78
C LYS A 66 -6.05 -3.90 16.05
N SER A 67 -6.28 -3.08 15.03
CA SER A 67 -7.19 -1.95 15.09
C SER A 67 -8.63 -2.40 14.82
N ASP A 68 -9.55 -1.45 14.72
CA ASP A 68 -10.92 -1.72 14.28
C ASP A 68 -10.99 -2.17 12.81
N TYR A 69 -9.92 -1.96 12.04
CA TYR A 69 -9.87 -2.19 10.59
C TYR A 69 -8.96 -3.35 10.18
N GLN A 70 -7.77 -3.46 10.77
CA GLN A 70 -6.72 -4.35 10.27
C GLN A 70 -5.72 -4.77 11.35
N ASN A 71 -4.92 -5.80 11.05
CA ASN A 71 -3.75 -6.16 11.85
C ASN A 71 -2.59 -5.26 11.47
N VAL A 72 -1.96 -4.61 12.44
CA VAL A 72 -0.87 -3.67 12.26
C VAL A 72 0.41 -4.25 12.88
N LEU A 73 1.47 -4.38 12.08
CA LEU A 73 2.77 -4.84 12.52
C LEU A 73 3.84 -3.84 12.08
N VAL A 74 4.73 -3.48 13.02
CA VAL A 74 5.95 -2.73 12.73
C VAL A 74 7.12 -3.56 13.21
N PHE A 75 8.10 -3.80 12.34
CA PHE A 75 9.33 -4.49 12.72
C PHE A 75 10.57 -3.83 12.11
N GLN A 76 11.68 -3.95 12.81
CA GLN A 76 13.01 -3.67 12.29
C GLN A 76 13.46 -4.90 11.49
N SER A 77 13.72 -4.71 10.20
CA SER A 77 14.35 -5.71 9.34
C SER A 77 15.88 -5.60 9.41
N MET A 78 16.57 -6.69 9.05
CA MET A 78 18.03 -6.71 9.04
C MET A 78 18.66 -5.81 7.96
N THR A 79 17.96 -5.56 6.83
CA THR A 79 18.57 -4.94 5.64
C THR A 79 17.69 -3.93 4.90
N TYR A 80 16.43 -3.74 5.31
CA TYR A 80 15.48 -2.81 4.69
C TYR A 80 15.00 -1.70 5.65
N GLY A 81 15.62 -1.60 6.83
CA GLY A 81 15.20 -0.66 7.87
C GLY A 81 13.91 -1.11 8.55
N LYS A 82 13.13 -0.16 9.07
CA LYS A 82 11.80 -0.43 9.61
C LYS A 82 10.81 -0.74 8.50
N VAL A 83 9.86 -1.62 8.81
CA VAL A 83 8.85 -2.14 7.90
C VAL A 83 7.48 -1.98 8.54
N LEU A 84 6.54 -1.39 7.82
CA LEU A 84 5.12 -1.36 8.18
C LEU A 84 4.40 -2.47 7.42
N VAL A 85 3.59 -3.25 8.13
CA VAL A 85 2.78 -4.33 7.57
C VAL A 85 1.34 -4.17 8.04
N LEU A 86 0.41 -4.25 7.10
CA LEU A 86 -1.03 -4.23 7.34
C LEU A 86 -1.65 -5.51 6.79
N ASP A 87 -2.39 -6.25 7.63
CA ASP A 87 -3.01 -7.54 7.30
C ASP A 87 -2.07 -8.57 6.63
N GLY A 88 -0.78 -8.50 6.97
CA GLY A 88 0.24 -9.39 6.44
C GLY A 88 0.90 -8.93 5.14
N VAL A 89 0.51 -7.77 4.61
CA VAL A 89 1.07 -7.13 3.41
C VAL A 89 2.00 -5.98 3.80
N ILE A 90 3.20 -5.96 3.23
CA ILE A 90 4.19 -4.89 3.39
C ILE A 90 3.63 -3.62 2.74
N GLN A 91 3.45 -2.57 3.54
CA GLN A 91 3.00 -1.27 3.04
C GLN A 91 4.18 -0.36 2.68
N LEU A 92 5.25 -0.41 3.46
CA LEU A 92 6.48 0.33 3.17
C LEU A 92 7.70 -0.28 3.87
N THR A 93 8.88 0.00 3.32
CA THR A 93 10.16 -0.11 4.03
C THR A 93 10.95 1.19 3.91
N GLU A 94 11.72 1.55 4.94
CA GLU A 94 12.54 2.78 4.92
C GLU A 94 13.56 2.79 3.75
N ARG A 95 13.93 1.62 3.23
CA ARG A 95 14.95 1.49 2.19
C ARG A 95 14.46 1.87 0.79
N ASP A 96 13.21 1.58 0.46
CA ASP A 96 12.67 1.73 -0.89
C ASP A 96 11.37 2.55 -0.96
N GLU A 97 10.88 3.08 0.16
CA GLU A 97 9.69 3.96 0.20
C GLU A 97 9.77 5.14 -0.77
N CYS A 98 10.98 5.66 -1.04
CA CYS A 98 11.18 6.79 -1.92
C CYS A 98 10.72 6.50 -3.35
N ALA A 99 10.87 5.27 -3.84
CA ALA A 99 10.43 4.93 -5.19
C ALA A 99 8.91 5.02 -5.33
N TYR A 100 8.16 4.60 -4.32
CA TYR A 100 6.71 4.68 -4.35
C TYR A 100 6.22 6.10 -4.08
N GLN A 101 6.64 6.69 -2.96
CA GLN A 101 6.13 7.99 -2.50
C GLN A 101 6.47 9.13 -3.48
N GLU A 102 7.70 9.16 -4.01
CA GLU A 102 8.09 10.16 -5.00
C GLU A 102 7.31 9.97 -6.30
N MET A 103 7.11 8.74 -6.77
CA MET A 103 6.39 8.49 -8.02
C MET A 103 4.90 8.79 -7.92
N ILE A 104 4.20 8.24 -6.91
CA ILE A 104 2.75 8.44 -6.76
C ILE A 104 2.40 9.92 -6.57
N THR A 105 3.32 10.71 -6.01
CA THR A 105 3.15 12.14 -5.74
C THR A 105 3.57 13.03 -6.91
N HIS A 106 4.77 12.82 -7.45
CA HIS A 106 5.32 13.75 -8.46
C HIS A 106 4.80 13.46 -9.85
N LEU A 107 4.36 12.23 -10.17
CA LEU A 107 3.67 11.94 -11.43
C LEU A 107 2.47 12.89 -11.64
N PRO A 108 1.45 12.95 -10.76
CA PRO A 108 0.32 13.85 -10.97
C PRO A 108 0.68 15.33 -10.79
N LEU A 109 1.45 15.68 -9.75
CA LEU A 109 1.66 17.08 -9.39
C LEU A 109 2.61 17.82 -10.34
N CYS A 110 3.54 17.11 -10.98
CA CYS A 110 4.40 17.71 -12.01
C CYS A 110 3.70 17.81 -13.38
N SER A 111 2.57 17.14 -13.58
CA SER A 111 1.79 17.20 -14.84
C SER A 111 0.78 18.35 -14.89
N ILE A 112 0.60 19.11 -13.80
CA ILE A 112 -0.29 20.27 -13.76
C ILE A 112 0.42 21.53 -13.27
N PRO A 113 0.05 22.73 -13.78
CA PRO A 113 0.65 23.98 -13.32
C PRO A 113 0.10 24.40 -11.96
N ASN A 114 1.00 24.73 -11.03
CA ASN A 114 0.69 25.36 -9.74
C ASN A 114 -0.45 24.69 -8.94
N PRO A 115 -0.37 23.40 -8.59
CA PRO A 115 -1.35 22.77 -7.71
C PRO A 115 -1.39 23.47 -6.35
N LYS A 116 -2.58 23.84 -5.87
CA LYS A 116 -2.78 24.56 -4.60
C LYS A 116 -3.44 23.70 -3.54
N LYS A 117 -4.49 22.95 -3.91
CA LYS A 117 -5.24 22.11 -2.98
C LYS A 117 -5.20 20.65 -3.39
N VAL A 118 -4.55 19.84 -2.56
CA VAL A 118 -4.31 18.42 -2.79
C VAL A 118 -5.03 17.60 -1.73
N LEU A 119 -5.68 16.51 -2.13
CA LEU A 119 -6.22 15.49 -1.22
C LEU A 119 -5.37 14.23 -1.31
N VAL A 120 -5.04 13.64 -0.17
CA VAL A 120 -4.48 12.29 -0.03
C VAL A 120 -5.51 11.40 0.64
N ILE A 121 -5.85 10.27 0.03
CA ILE A 121 -6.72 9.23 0.62
C ILE A 121 -5.84 8.04 0.97
N GLY A 122 -5.91 7.58 2.22
CA GLY A 122 -4.92 6.67 2.79
C GLY A 122 -3.64 7.43 3.13
N GLY A 123 -2.48 6.84 2.86
CA GLY A 123 -1.17 7.45 3.13
C GLY A 123 -0.87 7.68 4.62
N GLY A 124 -1.41 6.81 5.48
CA GLY A 124 -1.28 6.89 6.93
C GLY A 124 0.16 6.97 7.46
N ASP A 125 1.17 6.53 6.69
CA ASP A 125 2.58 6.66 7.02
C ASP A 125 3.11 8.11 6.98
N GLY A 126 2.52 8.95 6.13
CA GLY A 126 2.85 10.37 6.00
C GLY A 126 3.94 10.69 4.97
N GLY A 127 4.54 9.71 4.30
CA GLY A 127 5.58 9.95 3.31
C GLY A 127 5.06 10.65 2.06
N VAL A 128 3.85 10.31 1.59
CA VAL A 128 3.19 11.07 0.50
C VAL A 128 2.99 12.53 0.90
N LEU A 129 2.65 12.84 2.17
CA LEU A 129 2.52 14.22 2.65
C LEU A 129 3.85 14.96 2.60
N ARG A 130 4.96 14.29 2.95
CA ARG A 130 6.32 14.84 2.85
C ARG A 130 6.65 15.20 1.41
N GLU A 131 6.29 14.36 0.45
CA GLU A 131 6.53 14.61 -0.97
C GLU A 131 5.62 15.70 -1.54
N VAL A 132 4.33 15.75 -1.16
CA VAL A 132 3.42 16.83 -1.57
C VAL A 132 3.94 18.18 -1.05
N SER A 133 4.47 18.18 0.17
CA SER A 133 5.01 19.38 0.82
C SER A 133 6.23 19.98 0.10
N ARG A 134 6.88 19.23 -0.81
CA ARG A 134 7.97 19.76 -1.66
C ARG A 134 7.48 20.75 -2.71
N HIS A 135 6.18 20.76 -3.02
CA HIS A 135 5.61 21.68 -4.02
C HIS A 135 5.31 23.03 -3.36
N PRO A 136 6.02 24.12 -3.72
CA PRO A 136 5.86 25.42 -3.08
C PRO A 136 4.53 26.10 -3.42
N SER A 137 3.88 25.69 -4.50
CA SER A 137 2.57 26.19 -4.92
C SER A 137 1.41 25.62 -4.09
N VAL A 138 1.63 24.51 -3.38
CA VAL A 138 0.60 23.86 -2.57
C VAL A 138 0.31 24.71 -1.33
N GLU A 139 -0.95 25.07 -1.16
CA GLU A 139 -1.50 25.91 -0.09
C GLU A 139 -2.24 25.08 0.98
N GLN A 140 -2.84 23.95 0.59
CA GLN A 140 -3.59 23.06 1.49
C GLN A 140 -3.42 21.59 1.09
N ILE A 141 -3.16 20.74 2.08
CA ILE A 141 -3.03 19.29 1.94
C ILE A 141 -4.06 18.64 2.88
N ASP A 142 -5.16 18.14 2.34
CA ASP A 142 -6.10 17.35 3.13
C ASP A 142 -5.65 15.87 3.07
N ILE A 143 -5.62 15.18 4.19
CA ILE A 143 -5.42 13.72 4.24
C ILE A 143 -6.60 13.05 4.93
N CYS A 144 -7.15 12.00 4.32
CA CYS A 144 -8.20 11.17 4.91
C CYS A 144 -7.69 9.74 5.08
N GLU A 145 -7.37 9.37 6.33
CA GLU A 145 -6.91 8.03 6.71
C GLU A 145 -7.97 7.38 7.60
N ILE A 146 -8.35 6.15 7.29
CA ILE A 146 -9.43 5.45 7.99
C ILE A 146 -8.98 4.92 9.35
N ASP A 147 -7.72 4.50 9.45
CA ASP A 147 -7.17 3.84 10.61
C ASP A 147 -6.17 4.72 11.38
N LYS A 148 -6.67 5.28 12.49
CA LYS A 148 -5.85 6.08 13.41
C LYS A 148 -4.64 5.31 13.95
N MET A 149 -4.72 3.98 14.12
CA MET A 149 -3.59 3.20 14.62
C MET A 149 -2.40 3.29 13.66
N VAL A 150 -2.64 3.27 12.34
CA VAL A 150 -1.60 3.42 11.33
C VAL A 150 -0.90 4.77 11.46
N VAL A 151 -1.65 5.86 11.60
CA VAL A 151 -1.08 7.20 11.81
C VAL A 151 -0.23 7.25 13.07
N ASP A 152 -0.74 6.71 14.18
CA ASP A 152 -0.08 6.76 15.48
C ASP A 152 1.24 5.96 15.48
N VAL A 153 1.23 4.73 14.94
CA VAL A 153 2.46 3.91 14.88
C VAL A 153 3.47 4.48 13.88
N SER A 154 3.00 5.06 12.78
CA SER A 154 3.88 5.70 11.79
C SER A 154 4.61 6.89 12.40
N LYS A 155 3.89 7.78 13.09
CA LYS A 155 4.49 8.90 13.85
C LYS A 155 5.46 8.43 14.92
N GLN A 156 5.17 7.30 15.58
CA GLN A 156 6.02 6.78 16.65
C GLN A 156 7.32 6.15 16.13
N PHE A 157 7.27 5.40 15.03
CA PHE A 157 8.39 4.56 14.60
C PHE A 157 9.12 5.06 13.35
N PHE A 158 8.50 5.89 12.52
CA PHE A 158 9.03 6.34 11.23
C PHE A 158 9.14 7.87 11.18
N SER A 159 10.03 8.45 11.99
CA SER A 159 10.16 9.91 12.14
C SER A 159 10.34 10.64 10.80
N ASP A 160 11.18 10.11 9.92
CA ASP A 160 11.54 10.76 8.66
C ASP A 160 10.42 10.63 7.62
N VAL A 161 9.53 9.64 7.76
CA VAL A 161 8.37 9.41 6.89
C VAL A 161 7.20 10.27 7.37
N ALA A 162 6.88 10.17 8.66
CA ALA A 162 5.78 10.85 9.30
C ALA A 162 6.00 12.36 9.49
N ILE A 163 7.20 12.89 9.19
CA ILE A 163 7.50 14.34 9.20
C ILE A 163 6.53 15.14 8.33
N GLY A 164 5.94 14.51 7.30
CA GLY A 164 4.92 15.14 6.47
C GLY A 164 3.73 15.67 7.27
N TYR A 165 3.38 15.06 8.40
CA TYR A 165 2.31 15.53 9.28
C TYR A 165 2.63 16.84 10.04
N GLU A 166 3.89 17.28 10.07
CA GLU A 166 4.29 18.52 10.75
C GLU A 166 4.16 19.75 9.85
N ASP A 167 3.92 19.59 8.55
CA ASP A 167 3.68 20.71 7.66
C ASP A 167 2.37 21.42 8.01
N SER A 168 2.44 22.74 8.24
CA SER A 168 1.28 23.57 8.62
C SER A 168 0.12 23.58 7.61
N ARG A 169 0.37 23.14 6.37
CA ARG A 169 -0.64 23.03 5.32
C ARG A 169 -1.46 21.73 5.42
N VAL A 170 -1.03 20.76 6.24
CA VAL A 170 -1.66 19.45 6.38
C VAL A 170 -2.85 19.51 7.33
N THR A 171 -4.00 19.03 6.87
CA THR A 171 -5.20 18.79 7.69
C THR A 171 -5.52 17.29 7.68
N LEU A 172 -5.36 16.64 8.83
CA LEU A 172 -5.67 15.22 9.01
C LEU A 172 -7.14 15.01 9.36
N HIS A 173 -7.81 14.20 8.56
CA HIS A 173 -9.15 13.68 8.79
C HIS A 173 -9.05 12.18 9.05
N ILE A 174 -9.50 11.74 10.23
CA ILE A 174 -9.65 10.31 10.51
C ILE A 174 -11.05 9.88 10.07
N GLY A 175 -11.13 9.02 9.06
CA GLY A 175 -12.40 8.54 8.52
C GLY A 175 -12.28 7.86 7.17
N ASP A 176 -13.39 7.31 6.70
CA ASP A 176 -13.49 6.65 5.40
C ASP A 176 -13.36 7.64 4.24
N GLY A 177 -12.38 7.40 3.36
CA GLY A 177 -12.11 8.21 2.16
C GLY A 177 -13.26 8.24 1.15
N VAL A 178 -14.06 7.16 1.06
CA VAL A 178 -15.26 7.13 0.22
C VAL A 178 -16.30 8.10 0.74
N ALA A 179 -16.57 8.07 2.04
CA ALA A 179 -17.48 9.00 2.70
C ALA A 179 -16.97 10.45 2.64
N PHE A 180 -15.66 10.65 2.81
CA PHE A 180 -15.02 11.96 2.69
C PHE A 180 -15.27 12.55 1.29
N LEU A 181 -14.97 11.79 0.23
CA LEU A 181 -15.19 12.26 -1.14
C LEU A 181 -16.65 12.50 -1.44
N LYS A 182 -17.57 11.63 -1.01
CA LYS A 182 -19.03 11.84 -1.19
C LYS A 182 -19.50 13.19 -0.62
N ASN A 183 -18.88 13.66 0.46
CA ASN A 183 -19.19 14.94 1.09
C ASN A 183 -18.33 16.11 0.59
N ALA A 184 -17.30 15.85 -0.22
CA ALA A 184 -16.46 16.89 -0.78
C ALA A 184 -17.23 17.76 -1.78
N THR A 185 -17.02 19.07 -1.66
CA THR A 185 -17.57 20.06 -2.60
C THR A 185 -17.03 19.80 -4.01
N GLU A 186 -17.91 19.89 -5.01
CA GLU A 186 -17.55 19.72 -6.42
C GLU A 186 -16.47 20.72 -6.87
N GLY A 187 -15.51 20.25 -7.66
CA GLY A 187 -14.49 21.10 -8.26
C GLY A 187 -13.47 21.73 -7.31
N THR A 188 -13.26 21.15 -6.12
CA THR A 188 -12.47 21.74 -5.03
C THR A 188 -10.98 21.43 -5.11
N TYR A 189 -10.62 20.25 -5.59
CA TYR A 189 -9.23 19.77 -5.57
C TYR A 189 -8.55 19.92 -6.92
N ASP A 190 -7.28 20.35 -6.89
CA ASP A 190 -6.40 20.36 -8.07
C ASP A 190 -5.91 18.96 -8.38
N ALA A 191 -5.57 18.21 -7.33
CA ALA A 191 -5.11 16.84 -7.41
C ALA A 191 -5.66 15.99 -6.26
N ILE A 192 -5.93 14.72 -6.56
CA ILE A 192 -6.28 13.69 -5.57
C ILE A 192 -5.28 12.54 -5.73
N ILE A 193 -4.64 12.14 -4.64
CA ILE A 193 -3.74 10.98 -4.58
C ILE A 193 -4.42 9.90 -3.73
N VAL A 194 -4.59 8.71 -4.28
CA VAL A 194 -5.17 7.55 -3.59
C VAL A 194 -4.04 6.58 -3.29
N ASP A 195 -3.50 6.72 -2.09
CA ASP A 195 -2.44 5.90 -1.51
C ASP A 195 -3.07 4.86 -0.58
N SER A 196 -3.76 3.90 -1.20
CA SER A 196 -4.50 2.86 -0.49
C SER A 196 -3.71 1.55 -0.41
N SER A 197 -4.09 0.71 0.55
CA SER A 197 -3.77 -0.71 0.50
C SER A 197 -4.49 -1.42 -0.65
N ASP A 198 -4.17 -2.70 -0.84
CA ASP A 198 -4.72 -3.56 -1.88
C ASP A 198 -6.26 -3.69 -1.83
N PRO A 199 -6.93 -4.14 -2.91
CA PRO A 199 -8.39 -4.32 -2.98
C PRO A 199 -8.93 -5.48 -2.12
N ILE A 200 -8.30 -5.78 -0.98
CA ILE A 200 -8.78 -6.68 0.07
C ILE A 200 -8.81 -5.91 1.38
N GLY A 201 -9.95 -5.98 2.08
CA GLY A 201 -10.14 -5.28 3.36
C GLY A 201 -10.72 -3.88 3.17
N PRO A 202 -10.27 -2.86 3.93
CA PRO A 202 -10.93 -1.57 4.00
C PRO A 202 -10.84 -0.74 2.71
N ALA A 203 -9.91 -1.06 1.81
CA ALA A 203 -9.67 -0.31 0.58
C ALA A 203 -10.50 -0.79 -0.63
N GLN A 204 -11.28 -1.88 -0.52
CA GLN A 204 -11.98 -2.49 -1.65
C GLN A 204 -12.81 -1.48 -2.48
N GLU A 205 -13.60 -0.63 -1.82
CA GLU A 205 -14.46 0.34 -2.49
C GLU A 205 -13.67 1.40 -3.29
N LEU A 206 -12.39 1.63 -2.96
CA LEU A 206 -11.53 2.61 -3.63
C LEU A 206 -11.13 2.20 -5.06
N PHE A 207 -11.35 0.92 -5.41
CA PHE A 207 -11.10 0.37 -6.74
C PHE A 207 -12.38 0.27 -7.60
N GLU A 208 -13.54 0.64 -7.04
CA GLU A 208 -14.83 0.51 -7.71
C GLU A 208 -15.25 1.80 -8.43
N LYS A 209 -16.05 1.64 -9.49
CA LYS A 209 -16.56 2.73 -10.32
C LYS A 209 -17.19 3.90 -9.53
N PRO A 210 -18.04 3.68 -8.50
CA PRO A 210 -18.67 4.78 -7.76
C PRO A 210 -17.66 5.68 -7.03
N PHE A 211 -16.53 5.13 -6.59
CA PHE A 211 -15.47 5.92 -5.99
C PHE A 211 -14.82 6.84 -7.02
N PHE A 212 -14.44 6.32 -8.19
CA PHE A 212 -13.89 7.13 -9.28
C PHE A 212 -14.85 8.24 -9.76
N GLU A 213 -16.16 8.00 -9.74
CA GLU A 213 -17.18 9.05 -10.02
C GLU A 213 -17.14 10.16 -8.97
N SER A 214 -16.95 9.81 -7.69
CA SER A 214 -16.82 10.78 -6.61
C SER A 214 -15.51 11.58 -6.68
N VAL A 215 -14.40 10.94 -7.08
CA VAL A 215 -13.12 11.59 -7.36
C VAL A 215 -13.28 12.61 -8.49
N ALA A 216 -13.86 12.21 -9.63
CA ALA A 216 -14.03 13.08 -10.78
C ALA A 216 -14.89 14.31 -10.45
N ARG A 217 -15.92 14.17 -9.61
CA ARG A 217 -16.73 15.29 -9.13
C ARG A 217 -15.92 16.24 -8.23
N ALA A 218 -15.11 15.70 -7.32
CA ALA A 218 -14.35 16.51 -6.36
C ALA A 218 -13.19 17.29 -7.02
N LEU A 219 -12.68 16.81 -8.16
CA LEU A 219 -11.64 17.47 -8.95
C LEU A 219 -12.21 18.66 -9.74
N ARG A 220 -11.44 19.77 -9.80
CA ARG A 220 -11.72 20.87 -10.73
C ARG A 220 -11.62 20.40 -12.19
N PRO A 221 -12.13 21.17 -13.17
CA PRO A 221 -11.85 20.91 -14.59
C PRO A 221 -10.34 20.85 -14.89
N GLY A 222 -9.90 19.80 -15.57
CA GLY A 222 -8.48 19.47 -15.77
C GLY A 222 -7.70 19.18 -14.49
N GLY A 223 -8.39 18.90 -13.38
CA GLY A 223 -7.80 18.36 -12.16
C GLY A 223 -7.44 16.89 -12.36
N VAL A 224 -6.49 16.40 -11.57
CA VAL A 224 -5.89 15.07 -11.79
C VAL A 224 -6.06 14.13 -10.61
N VAL A 225 -6.19 12.84 -10.90
CA VAL A 225 -6.07 11.78 -9.89
C VAL A 225 -4.89 10.88 -10.20
N CYS A 226 -4.16 10.49 -9.16
CA CYS A 226 -3.22 9.38 -9.17
C CYS A 226 -3.68 8.32 -8.16
N THR A 227 -3.79 7.05 -8.56
CA THR A 227 -4.09 5.96 -7.61
C THR A 227 -3.01 4.88 -7.70
N GLN A 228 -2.69 4.21 -6.60
CA GLN A 228 -2.10 2.88 -6.65
C GLN A 228 -2.97 2.00 -7.57
N ALA A 229 -2.34 1.30 -8.51
CA ALA A 229 -3.03 0.49 -9.51
C ALA A 229 -2.35 -0.85 -9.79
N GLU A 230 -1.80 -1.47 -8.75
CA GLU A 230 -1.37 -2.85 -8.72
C GLU A 230 -0.21 -3.22 -9.67
N SER A 231 0.19 -4.49 -9.69
CA SER A 231 1.27 -4.98 -10.53
C SER A 231 0.78 -5.48 -11.89
N ILE A 232 1.41 -5.00 -12.97
CA ILE A 232 1.18 -5.52 -14.33
C ILE A 232 1.60 -7.00 -14.50
N TRP A 233 2.39 -7.58 -13.61
CA TRP A 233 2.77 -8.99 -13.69
C TRP A 233 1.74 -9.93 -13.06
N LEU A 234 0.98 -9.43 -12.09
CA LEU A 234 0.10 -10.24 -11.24
C LEU A 234 -1.38 -9.93 -11.50
N HIS A 235 -1.72 -8.66 -11.74
CA HIS A 235 -3.07 -8.13 -11.57
C HIS A 235 -3.65 -7.54 -12.86
N MET A 236 -3.20 -7.98 -14.05
CA MET A 236 -3.66 -7.44 -15.34
C MET A 236 -5.18 -7.40 -15.52
N HIS A 237 -5.90 -8.37 -14.95
CA HIS A 237 -7.37 -8.43 -15.01
C HIS A 237 -8.01 -7.32 -14.17
N ILE A 238 -7.50 -7.05 -12.96
CA ILE A 238 -7.93 -5.94 -12.11
C ILE A 238 -7.60 -4.61 -12.80
N ILE A 239 -6.39 -4.48 -13.33
CA ILE A 239 -5.91 -3.28 -14.02
C ILE A 239 -6.77 -2.95 -15.25
N GLU A 240 -7.13 -3.95 -16.05
CA GLU A 240 -8.00 -3.77 -17.22
C GLU A 240 -9.37 -3.19 -16.84
N ASP A 241 -9.98 -3.72 -15.77
CA ASP A 241 -11.26 -3.22 -15.25
C ASP A 241 -11.15 -1.78 -14.72
N ILE A 242 -10.08 -1.46 -13.98
CA ILE A 242 -9.81 -0.10 -13.50
C ILE A 242 -9.64 0.87 -14.67
N VAL A 243 -8.80 0.53 -15.66
CA VAL A 243 -8.59 1.35 -16.86
C VAL A 243 -9.90 1.57 -17.62
N SER A 244 -10.71 0.53 -17.76
CA SER A 244 -12.03 0.60 -18.39
C SER A 244 -12.97 1.56 -17.66
N ASN A 245 -13.06 1.45 -16.33
CA ASN A 245 -13.87 2.33 -15.50
C ASN A 245 -13.40 3.78 -15.58
N CYS A 246 -12.09 4.01 -15.47
CA CYS A 246 -11.50 5.35 -15.56
C CYS A 246 -11.78 6.00 -16.92
N ARG A 247 -11.69 5.26 -18.03
CA ARG A 247 -12.04 5.79 -19.37
C ARG A 247 -13.51 6.15 -19.55
N GLN A 248 -14.41 5.44 -18.85
CA GLN A 248 -15.82 5.78 -18.87
C GLN A 248 -16.10 7.07 -18.10
N ILE A 249 -15.36 7.33 -17.01
CA ILE A 249 -15.60 8.45 -16.10
C ILE A 249 -14.82 9.71 -16.53
N PHE A 250 -13.51 9.60 -16.66
CA PHE A 250 -12.62 10.72 -16.94
C PHE A 250 -12.58 11.03 -18.44
N LYS A 251 -12.90 12.27 -18.80
CA LYS A 251 -12.95 12.72 -20.21
C LYS A 251 -11.71 13.49 -20.67
N GLY A 252 -10.75 13.71 -19.77
CA GLY A 252 -9.42 14.17 -20.13
C GLY A 252 -8.49 13.01 -20.49
N SER A 253 -7.24 13.08 -20.03
CA SER A 253 -6.25 12.03 -20.25
C SER A 253 -6.45 10.87 -19.28
N VAL A 254 -6.27 9.64 -19.73
CA VAL A 254 -6.26 8.43 -18.89
C VAL A 254 -5.06 7.58 -19.28
N ASN A 255 -4.08 7.48 -18.38
CA ASN A 255 -2.81 6.78 -18.59
C ASN A 255 -2.53 5.84 -17.41
N TYR A 256 -1.67 4.86 -17.66
CA TYR A 256 -1.12 3.98 -16.65
C TYR A 256 0.40 4.14 -16.65
N ALA A 257 0.97 4.42 -15.49
CA ALA A 257 2.41 4.42 -15.27
C ALA A 257 2.80 3.26 -14.35
N TRP A 258 4.08 2.91 -14.31
CA TRP A 258 4.62 1.91 -13.39
C TRP A 258 6.01 2.30 -12.89
N THR A 259 6.39 1.76 -11.73
CA THR A 259 7.72 1.92 -11.17
C THR A 259 8.19 0.65 -10.47
N THR A 260 9.46 0.62 -10.08
CA THR A 260 10.07 -0.47 -9.32
C THR A 260 10.03 -0.18 -7.83
N VAL A 261 9.47 -1.11 -7.04
CA VAL A 261 9.50 -1.09 -5.58
C VAL A 261 9.86 -2.50 -5.12
N PRO A 262 11.14 -2.77 -4.77
CA PRO A 262 11.63 -4.14 -4.53
C PRO A 262 10.84 -4.94 -3.50
N THR A 263 10.28 -4.29 -2.48
CA THR A 263 9.56 -4.95 -1.39
C THR A 263 8.07 -5.14 -1.65
N TYR A 264 7.55 -4.64 -2.78
CA TYR A 264 6.18 -4.93 -3.21
C TYR A 264 6.10 -6.23 -4.02
N PRO A 265 4.94 -6.90 -4.06
CA PRO A 265 4.73 -8.11 -4.85
C PRO A 265 5.17 -7.93 -6.30
N SER A 266 5.88 -8.92 -6.87
CA SER A 266 6.59 -8.85 -8.17
C SER A 266 7.70 -7.79 -8.34
N GLY A 267 7.92 -6.92 -7.36
CA GLY A 267 8.95 -5.87 -7.38
C GLY A 267 8.57 -4.61 -8.17
N VAL A 268 7.32 -4.50 -8.65
CA VAL A 268 6.81 -3.35 -9.39
C VAL A 268 5.39 -3.01 -8.96
N ILE A 269 5.03 -1.74 -9.11
CA ILE A 269 3.69 -1.23 -8.83
C ILE A 269 3.30 -0.19 -9.87
N GLY A 270 2.01 -0.14 -10.18
CA GLY A 270 1.42 0.75 -11.15
C GLY A 270 0.65 1.90 -10.54
N PHE A 271 0.36 2.88 -11.40
CA PHE A 271 -0.41 4.05 -11.06
C PHE A 271 -1.39 4.40 -12.17
N MET A 272 -2.66 4.59 -11.83
CA MET A 272 -3.61 5.23 -12.73
C MET A 272 -3.48 6.73 -12.66
N LEU A 273 -3.33 7.39 -13.80
CA LEU A 273 -3.31 8.85 -13.92
C LEU A 273 -4.45 9.30 -14.82
N CYS A 274 -5.41 10.01 -14.24
CA CYS A 274 -6.57 10.49 -14.97
C CYS A 274 -6.76 11.98 -14.79
N SER A 275 -7.22 12.69 -15.82
CA SER A 275 -7.66 14.08 -15.72
C SER A 275 -9.13 14.23 -16.09
N THR A 276 -9.83 15.13 -15.40
CA THR A 276 -11.21 15.49 -15.77
C THR A 276 -11.23 16.28 -17.09
N GLU A 277 -12.43 16.46 -17.66
CA GLU A 277 -12.62 17.39 -18.78
C GLU A 277 -12.16 18.81 -18.39
N GLY A 278 -11.44 19.50 -19.28
CA GLY A 278 -10.92 20.83 -19.00
C GLY A 278 -9.60 21.09 -19.74
N PRO A 279 -8.70 21.92 -19.16
CA PRO A 279 -7.35 22.08 -19.68
C PRO A 279 -6.67 20.72 -19.92
N ALA A 280 -6.03 20.58 -21.08
CA ALA A 280 -5.35 19.34 -21.44
C ALA A 280 -4.18 19.06 -20.49
N VAL A 281 -4.06 17.80 -20.05
CA VAL A 281 -2.97 17.32 -19.20
C VAL A 281 -2.19 16.26 -19.97
N ASP A 282 -0.90 16.50 -20.18
CA ASP A 282 0.02 15.51 -20.71
C ASP A 282 0.79 14.86 -19.56
N PHE A 283 0.36 13.65 -19.18
CA PHE A 283 1.03 12.92 -18.11
C PHE A 283 2.38 12.35 -18.52
N GLN A 284 2.72 12.28 -19.81
CA GLN A 284 3.99 11.68 -20.25
C GLN A 284 5.13 12.70 -20.25
N HIS A 285 4.82 14.00 -20.21
CA HIS A 285 5.79 15.08 -20.27
C HIS A 285 5.48 16.09 -19.15
N PRO A 286 6.21 16.06 -18.02
CA PRO A 286 5.91 16.93 -16.89
C PRO A 286 6.07 18.41 -17.27
N VAL A 287 5.14 19.25 -16.80
CA VAL A 287 5.16 20.71 -17.01
C VAL A 287 5.93 21.45 -15.92
N PHE A 288 6.25 20.76 -14.82
CA PHE A 288 7.03 21.29 -13.71
C PHE A 288 8.19 20.34 -13.37
N ASN A 289 9.42 20.84 -13.47
CA ASN A 289 10.64 20.10 -13.14
C ASN A 289 10.99 20.28 -11.67
N ILE A 290 10.46 19.43 -10.80
CA ILE A 290 10.72 19.50 -9.35
C ILE A 290 12.19 19.21 -9.00
N ASP A 291 12.89 18.44 -9.83
CA ASP A 291 14.30 18.08 -9.67
C ASP A 291 15.26 19.25 -9.91
N GLU A 292 14.85 20.23 -10.73
CA GLU A 292 15.60 21.48 -10.97
C GLU A 292 15.25 22.59 -9.96
N ASP A 293 14.20 22.42 -9.16
CA ASP A 293 13.76 23.43 -8.22
C ASP A 293 14.65 23.44 -6.96
N GLU A 294 15.36 24.55 -6.74
CA GLU A 294 16.24 24.67 -5.58
C GLU A 294 15.47 24.76 -4.25
N SER A 295 14.21 25.20 -4.27
CA SER A 295 13.42 25.39 -3.05
C SER A 295 12.92 24.06 -2.49
N SER A 296 12.49 23.15 -3.36
CA SER A 296 12.02 21.79 -3.05
C SER A 296 13.16 20.90 -2.51
N ASN A 297 14.39 21.10 -3.00
CA ASN A 297 15.55 20.28 -2.67
C ASN A 297 16.25 20.70 -1.36
N LYS A 298 16.14 21.97 -0.94
CA LYS A 298 16.85 22.49 0.24
C LYS A 298 16.15 22.19 1.56
N SER A 299 14.82 22.18 1.60
CA SER A 299 14.06 21.98 2.85
C SER A 299 13.92 20.51 3.25
N ASN A 300 13.74 19.62 2.28
CA ASN A 300 13.40 18.20 2.53
C ASN A 300 14.47 17.22 1.97
N GLY A 301 15.67 17.70 1.65
CA GLY A 301 16.74 16.93 1.02
C GLY A 301 16.51 16.64 -0.46
N PRO A 302 17.47 16.04 -1.18
CA PRO A 302 17.32 15.72 -2.59
C PRO A 302 16.31 14.58 -2.82
N LEU A 303 15.65 14.60 -3.97
CA LEU A 303 14.91 13.43 -4.48
C LEU A 303 15.87 12.24 -4.61
N LYS A 304 15.38 11.05 -4.26
CA LYS A 304 16.17 9.81 -4.25
C LYS A 304 15.87 8.93 -5.47
N PHE A 305 14.70 9.07 -6.09
CA PHE A 305 14.24 8.21 -7.17
C PHE A 305 13.69 9.01 -8.37
N TYR A 306 12.71 9.88 -8.14
CA TYR A 306 12.06 10.63 -9.20
C TYR A 306 13.00 11.64 -9.85
N ASN A 307 12.90 11.72 -11.17
CA ASN A 307 13.40 12.81 -11.99
C ASN A 307 12.55 12.88 -13.27
N SER A 308 12.70 13.94 -14.05
CA SER A 308 11.86 14.19 -15.23
C SER A 308 12.01 13.11 -16.33
N GLU A 309 13.17 12.44 -16.42
CA GLU A 309 13.36 11.32 -17.35
C GLU A 309 12.61 10.07 -16.88
N ILE A 310 12.72 9.72 -15.58
CA ILE A 310 11.98 8.61 -14.97
C ILE A 310 10.47 8.83 -15.05
N HIS A 311 10.00 10.08 -14.89
CA HIS A 311 8.59 10.42 -15.08
C HIS A 311 8.09 9.93 -16.45
N SER A 312 8.78 10.33 -17.52
CA SER A 312 8.41 9.96 -18.89
C SER A 312 8.55 8.45 -19.12
N ALA A 313 9.64 7.86 -18.62
CA ALA A 313 9.93 6.43 -18.76
C ALA A 313 8.90 5.53 -18.04
N ALA A 314 8.27 6.02 -16.97
CA ALA A 314 7.24 5.29 -16.23
C ALA A 314 5.99 4.99 -17.07
N PHE A 315 5.79 5.62 -18.23
CA PHE A 315 4.69 5.30 -19.15
C PHE A 315 5.10 4.31 -20.26
N CYS A 316 6.38 3.95 -20.34
CA CYS A 316 6.88 2.97 -21.31
C CYS A 316 6.60 1.54 -20.82
N LEU A 317 5.38 1.06 -21.06
CA LEU A 317 4.94 -0.26 -20.62
C LEU A 317 5.51 -1.41 -21.49
N PRO A 318 5.80 -2.58 -20.88
CA PRO A 318 6.10 -3.79 -21.63
C PRO A 318 4.99 -4.14 -22.63
N SER A 319 5.34 -4.76 -23.75
CA SER A 319 4.40 -4.98 -24.86
C SER A 319 3.14 -5.77 -24.48
N PHE A 320 3.23 -6.68 -23.52
CA PHE A 320 2.05 -7.45 -23.10
C PHE A 320 1.03 -6.56 -22.37
N ALA A 321 1.48 -5.70 -21.45
CA ALA A 321 0.63 -4.78 -20.70
C ALA A 321 0.13 -3.65 -21.60
N LYS A 322 1.01 -3.09 -22.44
CA LYS A 322 0.69 -2.05 -23.42
C LYS A 322 -0.50 -2.44 -24.30
N ARG A 323 -0.52 -3.67 -24.82
CA ARG A 323 -1.63 -4.15 -25.67
C ARG A 323 -2.99 -4.14 -24.97
N VAL A 324 -3.04 -4.47 -23.69
CA VAL A 324 -4.28 -4.50 -22.91
C VAL A 324 -4.69 -3.09 -22.53
N ILE A 325 -3.77 -2.34 -21.90
CA ILE A 325 -4.03 -1.01 -21.38
C ILE A 325 -4.37 -0.02 -22.49
N GLU A 326 -3.68 -0.05 -23.64
CA GLU A 326 -3.96 0.84 -24.77
C GLU A 326 -5.06 0.34 -25.70
N SER A 327 -5.59 -0.88 -25.49
CA SER A 327 -6.68 -1.38 -26.33
C SER A 327 -7.85 -0.41 -26.23
N LYS A 328 -8.27 0.17 -27.36
CA LYS A 328 -9.49 0.99 -27.39
C LYS A 328 -10.65 0.04 -27.10
N LEU A 329 -11.55 0.44 -26.20
CA LEU A 329 -12.81 -0.26 -25.99
C LEU A 329 -13.43 -0.51 -27.37
N ALA A 330 -13.56 -1.78 -27.75
CA ALA A 330 -14.38 -2.14 -28.90
C ALA A 330 -15.80 -1.76 -28.52
N ASN A 331 -16.30 -0.67 -29.14
CA ASN A 331 -17.67 -0.21 -28.98
C ASN A 331 -18.69 -1.33 -29.26
#